data_AF-A0A183PBK3-F1
#
_entry.id   AF-A0A183PBK3-F1
#
_cell.length_a   1.000
_cell.length_b   1.000
_cell.length_c   1.000
_cell.angle_alpha   90.00
_cell.angle_beta   90.00
_cell.angle_gamma   90.00
#
_symmetry.space_group_name_H-M   'P 1'
#
loop_
_entity.id
_entity.type
_entity.pdbx_description
1 polymer ?
#
loop_
_entity_poly.entity_id
_entity_poly.type
_entity_poly.pdbx_seq_one_letter_code
_entity_poly.pdbx_strand_id
1 'polypeptide(L)'
;MQVSGKDRFSFLESLTCADIEGLPISSGTLSVFLLSSGGILDDTIILKCKEPYLYIVSNAACSSKIKNHKMMTKDVNDGKEINIKVLNHSLLALQGPDSYSVLRAGISSTDIRNFENLFFMESMLIDSIYGLNTPDGDIRLTRCGYTGEDGYEISVPSEIAIPIAEVLVKNPSVKPIGLAARDTLRLEAGLCLYGSDISEETTPVEASLSWLICKFKIIDIPNI
;
A
#
# COMPACT_ATOMS: atom_id res chain seq x y z
N MET A 1 6.01 -5.14 0.03
CA MET A 1 6.58 -6.30 0.78
C MET A 1 5.44 -7.15 1.33
N GLN A 2 5.71 -8.40 1.68
CA GLN A 2 4.77 -9.32 2.31
C GLN A 2 5.21 -9.66 3.73
N VAL A 3 4.29 -9.69 4.67
CA VAL A 3 4.53 -10.12 6.06
C VAL A 3 3.62 -11.30 6.38
N SER A 4 4.22 -12.47 6.60
CA SER A 4 3.51 -13.71 6.93
C SER A 4 3.90 -14.24 8.31
N GLY A 5 3.29 -15.34 8.74
CA GLY A 5 3.45 -15.92 10.07
C GLY A 5 2.24 -15.71 10.97
N LYS A 6 2.13 -16.48 12.05
CA LYS A 6 0.97 -16.43 12.96
C LYS A 6 0.86 -15.08 13.68
N ASP A 7 2.00 -14.43 13.95
CA ASP A 7 2.07 -13.19 14.72
C ASP A 7 2.11 -11.94 13.84
N ARG A 8 1.81 -12.05 12.53
CA ARG A 8 1.92 -10.95 11.56
C ARG A 8 1.07 -9.72 11.92
N PHE A 9 -0.12 -9.94 12.48
CA PHE A 9 -1.02 -8.87 12.90
C PHE A 9 -0.45 -8.12 14.12
N SER A 10 -0.23 -8.84 15.22
CA SER A 10 0.34 -8.27 16.45
C SER A 10 1.72 -7.66 16.23
N PHE A 11 2.49 -8.15 15.26
CA PHE A 11 3.73 -7.52 14.81
C PHE A 11 3.48 -6.16 14.17
N LEU A 12 2.73 -6.06 13.06
CA LEU A 12 2.53 -4.77 12.40
C LEU A 12 1.75 -3.78 13.27
N GLU A 13 0.87 -4.27 14.11
CA GLU A 13 0.16 -3.46 15.08
C GLU A 13 1.07 -2.92 16.18
N SER A 14 2.18 -3.59 16.51
CA SER A 14 3.18 -2.99 17.41
C SER A 14 3.98 -1.85 16.75
N LEU A 15 3.93 -1.73 15.42
CA LEU A 15 4.67 -0.72 14.66
C LEU A 15 3.78 0.43 14.15
N THR A 16 2.45 0.28 14.25
CA THR A 16 1.48 1.19 13.62
C THR A 16 0.30 1.50 14.54
N CYS A 17 -0.43 2.57 14.24
CA CYS A 17 -1.63 2.95 14.99
C CYS A 17 -2.94 2.31 14.46
N ALA A 18 -2.87 1.54 13.38
CA ALA A 18 -4.03 0.90 12.77
C ALA A 18 -4.45 -0.39 13.52
N ASP A 19 -5.72 -0.76 13.34
CA ASP A 19 -6.27 -2.09 13.63
C ASP A 19 -6.24 -2.90 12.33
N ILE A 20 -5.24 -3.77 12.22
CA ILE A 20 -4.94 -4.53 11.00
C ILE A 20 -5.66 -5.87 11.05
N GLU A 21 -5.77 -6.47 12.24
CA GLU A 21 -6.53 -7.69 12.44
C GLU A 21 -8.03 -7.48 12.16
N GLY A 22 -8.59 -6.34 12.56
CA GLY A 22 -9.98 -5.96 12.34
C GLY A 22 -10.35 -5.63 10.89
N LEU A 23 -9.38 -5.46 9.98
CA LEU A 23 -9.67 -5.18 8.57
C LEU A 23 -10.50 -6.31 7.93
N PRO A 24 -11.45 -5.98 7.04
CA PRO A 24 -12.03 -6.96 6.13
C PRO A 24 -10.96 -7.63 5.26
N ILE A 25 -11.17 -8.91 4.94
CA ILE A 25 -10.30 -9.61 3.98
C ILE A 25 -10.37 -8.88 2.63
N SER A 26 -9.23 -8.79 1.96
CA SER A 26 -9.01 -8.09 0.70
C SER A 26 -9.09 -6.57 0.79
N SER A 27 -9.23 -5.98 1.98
CA SER A 27 -9.18 -4.53 2.17
C SER A 27 -7.84 -4.06 2.73
N GLY A 28 -7.59 -2.76 2.66
CA GLY A 28 -6.47 -2.14 3.32
C GLY A 28 -6.80 -0.82 3.97
N THR A 29 -5.78 -0.25 4.58
CA THR A 29 -5.83 1.06 5.23
C THR A 29 -4.56 1.83 4.94
N LEU A 30 -4.66 3.16 4.88
CA LEU A 30 -3.52 4.01 5.13
C LEU A 30 -3.14 3.86 6.60
N SER A 31 -1.84 3.89 6.88
CA SER A 31 -1.28 3.87 8.22
C SER A 31 0.08 4.55 8.21
N VAL A 32 0.68 4.64 9.38
CA VAL A 32 2.04 5.17 9.59
C VAL A 32 2.82 4.20 10.46
N PHE A 33 4.10 4.03 10.13
CA PHE A 33 5.06 3.43 11.06
C PHE A 33 5.46 4.48 12.08
N LEU A 34 5.36 4.14 13.36
CA LEU A 34 5.62 5.07 14.46
C LEU A 34 6.91 4.72 15.19
N LEU A 35 7.65 5.75 15.57
CA LEU A 35 8.69 5.63 16.58
C LEU A 35 8.08 5.54 17.98
N SER A 36 8.87 5.11 18.97
CA SER A 36 8.45 5.09 20.38
C SER A 36 8.13 6.49 20.94
N SER A 37 8.66 7.55 20.31
CA SER A 37 8.31 8.95 20.60
C SER A 37 6.94 9.36 20.07
N GLY A 38 6.30 8.54 19.22
CA GLY A 38 5.07 8.88 18.49
C GLY A 38 5.30 9.60 17.17
N GLY A 39 6.55 9.89 16.81
CA GLY A 39 6.92 10.47 15.52
C GLY A 39 6.73 9.51 14.35
N ILE A 40 6.45 10.05 13.16
CA ILE A 40 6.18 9.25 11.96
C ILE A 40 7.50 8.85 11.29
N LEU A 41 7.77 7.54 11.23
CA LEU A 41 8.92 6.98 10.53
C LEU A 41 8.68 6.86 9.02
N ASP A 42 7.47 6.51 8.62
CA ASP A 42 7.03 6.38 7.22
C ASP A 42 5.50 6.29 7.16
N ASP A 43 4.91 6.67 6.02
CA ASP A 43 3.51 6.42 5.69
C ASP A 43 3.38 5.21 4.75
N THR A 44 2.30 4.43 4.91
CA THR A 44 2.18 3.14 4.23
C THR A 44 0.74 2.69 4.01
N ILE A 45 0.50 1.97 2.91
CA ILE A 45 -0.73 1.19 2.72
C ILE A 45 -0.48 -0.24 3.21
N ILE A 46 -1.36 -0.72 4.08
CA ILE A 46 -1.35 -2.10 4.58
C ILE A 46 -2.63 -2.78 4.14
N LEU A 47 -2.50 -3.91 3.44
CA LEU A 47 -3.60 -4.73 2.96
C LEU A 47 -3.68 -6.04 3.74
N LYS A 48 -4.88 -6.39 4.22
CA LYS A 48 -5.19 -7.72 4.73
C LYS A 48 -5.63 -8.60 3.56
N CYS A 49 -4.71 -9.38 3.03
CA CYS A 49 -4.97 -10.21 1.85
C CYS A 49 -5.76 -11.47 2.22
N LYS A 50 -6.35 -12.12 1.20
CA LYS A 50 -6.92 -13.48 1.33
C LYS A 50 -5.82 -14.53 1.52
N GLU A 51 -4.65 -14.27 0.92
CA GLU A 51 -3.45 -15.07 1.09
C GLU A 51 -2.94 -14.99 2.54
N PRO A 52 -2.13 -15.97 3.01
CA PRO A 52 -1.66 -16.03 4.40
C PRO A 52 -0.52 -15.02 4.69
N TYR A 53 -0.63 -13.80 4.15
CA TYR A 53 0.29 -12.70 4.36
C TYR A 53 -0.47 -11.36 4.38
N LEU A 54 0.15 -10.35 4.97
CA LEU A 54 -0.20 -8.95 4.81
C LEU A 54 0.64 -8.36 3.70
N TYR A 55 0.08 -7.50 2.86
CA TYR A 55 0.80 -6.83 1.78
C TYR A 55 0.97 -5.36 2.12
N ILE A 56 2.20 -4.85 2.04
CA ILE A 56 2.56 -3.51 2.50
C ILE A 56 3.24 -2.74 1.38
N VAL A 57 2.74 -1.54 1.09
CA VAL A 57 3.36 -0.56 0.19
C VAL A 57 3.88 0.58 1.04
N SER A 58 5.21 0.72 1.12
CA SER A 58 5.89 1.77 1.87
C SER A 58 6.42 2.85 0.94
N ASN A 59 6.78 4.01 1.47
CA ASN A 59 7.43 5.05 0.67
C ASN A 59 8.79 4.55 0.15
N ALA A 60 9.09 4.82 -1.12
CA ALA A 60 10.35 4.42 -1.74
C ALA A 60 11.56 5.12 -1.07
N ALA A 61 11.42 6.39 -0.69
CA ALA A 61 12.47 7.16 -0.03
C ALA A 61 12.82 6.60 1.36
N CYS A 62 11.84 5.97 2.01
CA CYS A 62 11.99 5.35 3.32
C CYS A 62 12.44 3.89 3.25
N SER A 63 12.51 3.27 2.06
CA SER A 63 12.76 1.82 1.93
C SER A 63 14.05 1.37 2.63
N SER A 64 15.16 2.08 2.44
CA SER A 64 16.42 1.78 3.12
C SER A 64 16.32 2.00 4.62
N LYS A 65 15.62 3.06 5.04
CA LYS A 65 15.39 3.38 6.45
C LYS A 65 14.59 2.27 7.11
N ILE A 66 13.45 1.87 6.54
CA ILE A 66 12.57 0.80 7.03
C ILE A 66 13.31 -0.54 7.06
N LYS A 67 14.06 -0.92 6.01
CA LYS A 67 14.84 -2.17 6.00
C LYS A 67 15.91 -2.21 7.09
N ASN A 68 16.56 -1.08 7.34
CA ASN A 68 17.62 -0.97 8.34
C ASN A 68 17.09 -0.61 9.73
N HIS A 69 15.82 -0.22 9.83
CA HIS A 69 15.21 0.10 11.11
C HIS A 69 15.10 -1.18 11.91
N LYS A 70 15.55 -1.13 13.17
CA LYS A 70 15.58 -2.30 14.05
C LYS A 70 14.24 -3.04 14.08
N MET A 71 13.12 -2.31 14.00
CA MET A 71 11.74 -2.82 13.93
C MET A 71 11.47 -3.85 12.83
N MET A 72 12.26 -3.87 11.75
CA MET A 72 12.10 -4.80 10.62
C MET A 72 13.22 -5.84 10.54
N THR A 73 14.13 -5.85 11.52
CA THR A 73 15.22 -6.82 11.61
C THR A 73 14.83 -7.99 12.52
N LYS A 74 15.36 -9.18 12.22
CA LYS A 74 15.08 -10.46 12.93
C LYS A 74 15.20 -10.39 14.45
N ASP A 75 15.97 -9.45 14.98
CA ASP A 75 16.24 -9.30 16.42
C ASP A 75 15.08 -8.65 17.20
N VAL A 76 14.05 -8.13 16.51
CA VAL A 76 12.84 -7.53 17.13
C VAL A 76 11.65 -8.49 17.14
N ASN A 77 11.82 -9.74 16.72
CA ASN A 77 10.74 -10.70 16.80
C ASN A 77 10.28 -10.93 18.24
N ASP A 78 11.11 -10.74 19.27
CA ASP A 78 10.72 -10.98 20.68
C ASP A 78 9.99 -12.33 20.88
N GLY A 79 10.40 -13.36 20.11
CA GLY A 79 9.75 -14.67 20.07
C GLY A 79 8.55 -14.82 19.10
N LYS A 80 8.09 -13.74 18.45
CA LYS A 80 7.06 -13.75 17.41
C LYS A 80 7.51 -14.49 16.15
N GLU A 81 6.60 -15.30 15.62
CA GLU A 81 6.77 -16.09 14.41
C GLU A 81 6.26 -15.27 13.21
N ILE A 82 7.19 -14.52 12.61
CA ILE A 82 6.95 -13.72 11.41
C ILE A 82 7.99 -13.99 10.32
N ASN A 83 7.60 -13.77 9.07
CA ASN A 83 8.50 -13.77 7.92
C ASN A 83 8.20 -12.56 7.03
N ILE A 84 9.24 -11.79 6.71
CA ILE A 84 9.15 -10.59 5.87
C ILE A 84 9.82 -10.89 4.53
N LYS A 85 9.05 -10.78 3.45
CA LYS A 85 9.54 -10.94 2.07
C LYS A 85 9.44 -9.61 1.33
N VAL A 86 10.58 -9.02 0.98
CA VAL A 86 10.63 -7.88 0.07
C VAL A 86 10.47 -8.39 -1.35
N LEU A 87 9.52 -7.82 -2.09
CA LEU A 87 9.24 -8.20 -3.47
C LEU A 87 10.03 -7.32 -4.43
N ASN A 88 10.48 -7.88 -5.55
CA ASN A 88 10.99 -7.11 -6.69
C ASN A 88 9.82 -6.73 -7.61
N HIS A 89 8.93 -5.88 -7.10
CA HIS A 89 7.79 -5.38 -7.85
C HIS A 89 7.98 -3.90 -8.17
N SER A 90 7.41 -3.51 -9.30
CA SER A 90 7.17 -2.12 -9.67
C SER A 90 5.69 -1.77 -9.45
N LEU A 91 5.42 -0.49 -9.23
CA LEU A 91 4.07 0.01 -8.99
C LEU A 91 3.72 1.04 -10.05
N LEU A 92 2.65 0.78 -10.81
CA LEU A 92 2.06 1.75 -11.73
C LEU A 92 0.79 2.32 -11.09
N ALA A 93 0.60 3.63 -11.14
CA ALA A 93 -0.62 4.27 -10.67
C ALA A 93 -1.38 4.83 -11.87
N LEU A 94 -2.59 4.33 -12.10
CA LEU A 94 -3.52 4.83 -13.11
C LEU A 94 -4.65 5.58 -12.38
N GLN A 95 -4.62 6.90 -12.46
CA GLN A 95 -5.47 7.78 -11.65
C GLN A 95 -6.28 8.70 -12.54
N GLY A 96 -7.52 9.02 -12.14
CA GLY A 96 -8.46 9.87 -12.86
C GLY A 96 -9.77 9.17 -13.21
N PRO A 97 -10.78 9.92 -13.68
CA PRO A 97 -12.14 9.43 -13.87
C PRO A 97 -12.27 8.32 -14.92
N ASP A 98 -11.36 8.26 -15.89
CA ASP A 98 -11.34 7.23 -16.93
C ASP A 98 -10.57 5.96 -16.51
N SER A 99 -9.95 5.94 -15.31
CA SER A 99 -9.09 4.85 -14.85
C SER A 99 -9.79 3.49 -14.86
N TYR A 100 -11.04 3.43 -14.41
CA TYR A 100 -11.87 2.22 -14.47
C TYR A 100 -12.00 1.71 -15.90
N SER A 101 -12.46 2.56 -16.81
CA SER A 101 -12.74 2.23 -18.21
C SER A 101 -11.49 1.70 -18.93
N VAL A 102 -10.37 2.40 -18.72
CA VAL A 102 -9.06 2.03 -19.26
C VAL A 102 -8.64 0.68 -18.71
N LEU A 103 -8.61 0.52 -17.39
CA LEU A 103 -8.09 -0.69 -16.77
C LEU A 103 -8.95 -1.91 -17.10
N ARG A 104 -10.28 -1.76 -17.07
CA ARG A 104 -11.26 -2.80 -17.41
C ARG A 104 -10.99 -3.46 -18.76
N ALA A 105 -10.55 -2.69 -19.75
CA ALA A 105 -10.25 -3.20 -21.09
C ALA A 105 -9.08 -4.21 -21.11
N GLY A 106 -8.19 -4.14 -20.11
CA GLY A 106 -7.08 -5.07 -19.93
C GLY A 106 -7.37 -6.22 -18.97
N ILE A 107 -8.50 -6.24 -18.28
CA ILE A 107 -8.82 -7.30 -17.30
C ILE A 107 -9.29 -8.56 -18.02
N SER A 108 -8.76 -9.70 -17.58
CA SER A 108 -9.12 -11.02 -18.08
C SER A 108 -10.61 -11.33 -17.84
N SER A 109 -11.20 -12.23 -18.64
CA SER A 109 -12.58 -12.67 -18.42
C SER A 109 -12.78 -13.45 -17.11
N THR A 110 -11.72 -14.04 -16.55
CA THR A 110 -11.76 -14.76 -15.27
C THR A 110 -11.82 -13.79 -14.09
N ASP A 111 -11.16 -12.64 -14.21
CA ASP A 111 -11.06 -11.64 -13.15
C ASP A 111 -12.15 -10.56 -13.20
N ILE A 112 -12.82 -10.41 -14.35
CA ILE A 112 -13.70 -9.27 -14.64
C ILE A 112 -14.79 -9.04 -13.58
N ARG A 113 -15.42 -10.10 -13.07
CA ARG A 113 -16.49 -9.96 -12.06
C ARG A 113 -15.96 -9.43 -10.75
N ASN A 114 -14.78 -9.87 -10.34
CA ASN A 114 -14.15 -9.39 -9.10
C ASN A 114 -13.67 -7.95 -9.28
N PHE A 115 -13.11 -7.63 -10.44
CA PHE A 115 -12.71 -6.26 -10.78
C PHE A 115 -13.88 -5.27 -10.77
N GLU A 116 -15.02 -5.64 -11.34
CA GLU A 116 -16.23 -4.80 -11.37
C GLU A 116 -16.81 -4.53 -9.97
N ASN A 117 -16.49 -5.39 -8.99
CA ASN A 117 -16.88 -5.24 -7.60
C ASN A 117 -15.73 -4.80 -6.69
N LEU A 118 -14.62 -4.30 -7.25
CA LEU A 118 -13.48 -3.80 -6.46
C LEU A 118 -13.76 -2.37 -6.01
N PHE A 119 -14.00 -2.18 -4.71
CA PHE A 119 -14.28 -0.88 -4.11
C PHE A 119 -13.02 -0.18 -3.59
N PHE A 120 -13.17 1.07 -3.20
CA PHE A 120 -12.06 1.87 -2.65
C PHE A 120 -11.38 1.14 -1.48
N MET A 121 -10.05 1.14 -1.49
CA MET A 121 -9.18 0.44 -0.54
C MET A 121 -9.31 -1.09 -0.53
N GLU A 122 -9.93 -1.69 -1.54
CA GLU A 122 -9.88 -3.13 -1.77
C GLU A 122 -8.78 -3.51 -2.76
N SER A 123 -8.30 -4.74 -2.63
CA SER A 123 -7.27 -5.32 -3.50
C SER A 123 -7.64 -6.72 -3.95
N MET A 124 -7.13 -7.09 -5.12
CA MET A 124 -7.27 -8.43 -5.67
C MET A 124 -6.00 -8.85 -6.41
N LEU A 125 -5.78 -10.16 -6.48
CA LEU A 125 -4.85 -10.74 -7.44
C LEU A 125 -5.59 -10.96 -8.76
N ILE A 126 -4.88 -10.76 -9.87
CA ILE A 126 -5.36 -11.05 -11.22
C ILE A 126 -4.35 -11.92 -11.97
N ASP A 127 -4.85 -12.72 -12.90
CA ASP A 127 -4.01 -13.65 -13.67
C ASP A 127 -3.15 -12.94 -14.72
N SER A 128 -3.68 -11.85 -15.29
CA SER A 128 -3.01 -11.05 -16.31
C SER A 128 -3.68 -9.68 -16.48
N ILE A 129 -2.92 -8.74 -17.02
CA ILE A 129 -3.42 -7.42 -17.41
C ILE A 129 -2.96 -7.10 -18.83
N TYR A 130 -3.89 -6.80 -19.73
CA TYR A 130 -3.66 -6.70 -21.18
C TYR A 130 -2.97 -7.94 -21.77
N GLY A 131 -3.28 -9.12 -21.21
CA GLY A 131 -2.64 -10.39 -21.58
C GLY A 131 -1.18 -10.54 -21.14
N LEU A 132 -0.65 -9.58 -20.37
CA LEU A 132 0.69 -9.64 -19.80
C LEU A 132 0.64 -10.26 -18.40
N ASN A 133 1.53 -11.23 -18.15
CA ASN A 133 1.74 -11.85 -16.86
C ASN A 133 3.18 -12.36 -16.75
N THR A 134 3.53 -12.93 -15.60
CA THR A 134 4.74 -13.73 -15.45
C THR A 134 4.38 -15.07 -14.79
N PRO A 135 5.15 -16.15 -15.04
CA PRO A 135 4.84 -17.46 -14.46
C PRO A 135 4.89 -17.50 -12.93
N ASP A 136 5.77 -16.70 -12.32
CA ASP A 136 6.11 -16.79 -10.89
C ASP A 136 5.78 -15.53 -10.10
N GLY A 137 5.04 -14.59 -10.69
CA GLY A 137 4.85 -13.25 -10.12
C GLY A 137 3.39 -12.82 -10.05
N ASP A 138 2.94 -12.53 -8.83
CA ASP A 138 1.61 -12.03 -8.55
C ASP A 138 1.39 -10.63 -9.15
N ILE A 139 0.29 -10.43 -9.88
CA ILE A 139 -0.20 -9.09 -10.23
C ILE A 139 -1.27 -8.71 -9.22
N ARG A 140 -1.05 -7.62 -8.48
CA ARG A 140 -2.01 -7.10 -7.51
C ARG A 140 -2.57 -5.77 -7.97
N LEU A 141 -3.89 -5.70 -8.07
CA LEU A 141 -4.63 -4.46 -8.22
C LEU A 141 -5.14 -4.00 -6.87
N THR A 142 -5.02 -2.71 -6.59
CA THR A 142 -5.66 -2.04 -5.44
C THR A 142 -6.37 -0.81 -5.95
N ARG A 143 -7.65 -0.62 -5.61
CA ARG A 143 -8.38 0.59 -5.97
C ARG A 143 -8.11 1.67 -4.92
N CYS A 144 -7.00 2.35 -5.08
CA CYS A 144 -6.56 3.45 -4.23
C CYS A 144 -5.69 4.41 -5.05
N GLY A 145 -5.31 5.52 -4.43
CA GLY A 145 -4.55 6.56 -5.11
C GLY A 145 -4.02 7.62 -4.18
N TYR A 146 -3.20 8.48 -4.76
CA TYR A 146 -2.53 9.59 -4.08
C TYR A 146 -2.77 10.91 -4.82
N THR A 147 -3.98 11.09 -5.36
CA THR A 147 -4.36 12.22 -6.23
C THR A 147 -5.71 12.85 -5.89
N GLY A 148 -6.47 12.28 -4.95
CA GLY A 148 -7.86 12.71 -4.66
C GLY A 148 -8.91 12.24 -5.68
N GLU A 149 -8.47 11.63 -6.77
CA GLU A 149 -9.32 11.06 -7.82
C GLU A 149 -9.52 9.54 -7.61
N ASP A 150 -10.49 8.96 -8.31
CA ASP A 150 -10.59 7.51 -8.44
C ASP A 150 -9.37 6.96 -9.22
N GLY A 151 -9.01 5.71 -8.95
CA GLY A 151 -7.83 5.13 -9.55
C GLY A 151 -7.41 3.80 -8.98
N TYR A 152 -6.37 3.26 -9.61
CA TYR A 152 -5.83 1.95 -9.31
C TYR A 152 -4.31 2.01 -9.20
N GLU A 153 -3.80 1.32 -8.20
CA GLU A 153 -2.40 0.93 -8.12
C GLU A 153 -2.25 -0.52 -8.63
N ILE A 154 -1.27 -0.71 -9.52
CA ILE A 154 -0.98 -1.96 -10.22
C ILE A 154 0.42 -2.39 -9.80
N SER A 155 0.50 -3.26 -8.80
CA SER A 155 1.76 -3.85 -8.35
C SER A 155 2.06 -5.07 -9.21
N VAL A 156 3.18 -5.04 -9.92
CA VAL A 156 3.58 -6.09 -10.86
C VAL A 156 5.05 -6.47 -10.69
N PRO A 157 5.43 -7.70 -11.07
CA PRO A 157 6.84 -8.04 -11.30
C PRO A 157 7.50 -7.00 -12.22
N SER A 158 8.68 -6.52 -11.81
CA SER A 158 9.34 -5.37 -12.47
C SER A 158 9.58 -5.57 -13.96
N GLU A 159 9.73 -6.82 -14.42
CA GLU A 159 9.94 -7.19 -15.82
C GLU A 159 8.76 -6.87 -16.75
N ILE A 160 7.53 -6.79 -16.23
CA ILE A 160 6.33 -6.49 -17.04
C ILE A 160 5.81 -5.06 -16.83
N ALA A 161 6.44 -4.27 -15.96
CA ALA A 161 5.99 -2.91 -15.68
C ALA A 161 6.06 -1.97 -16.89
N ILE A 162 7.17 -1.99 -17.63
CA ILE A 162 7.34 -1.16 -18.84
C ILE A 162 6.33 -1.56 -19.93
N PRO A 163 6.21 -2.85 -20.31
CA PRO A 163 5.18 -3.29 -21.25
C PRO A 163 3.76 -2.84 -20.89
N ILE A 164 3.37 -2.91 -19.61
CA ILE A 164 2.05 -2.46 -19.15
C ILE A 164 1.91 -0.95 -19.30
N ALA A 165 2.92 -0.18 -18.87
CA ALA A 165 2.91 1.27 -19.01
C ALA A 165 2.78 1.71 -20.48
N GLU A 166 3.50 1.06 -21.39
CA GLU A 166 3.43 1.32 -22.84
C GLU A 166 2.05 1.03 -23.42
N VAL A 167 1.35 0.00 -22.95
CA VAL A 167 -0.04 -0.29 -23.35
C VAL A 167 -0.98 0.79 -22.83
N LEU A 168 -0.83 1.19 -21.55
CA LEU A 168 -1.68 2.21 -20.93
C LEU A 168 -1.58 3.56 -21.64
N VAL A 169 -0.37 4.05 -21.93
CA VAL A 169 -0.19 5.38 -22.56
C VAL A 169 -0.62 5.44 -24.03
N LYS A 170 -0.91 4.30 -24.66
CA LYS A 170 -1.53 4.28 -26.00
C LYS A 170 -3.00 4.65 -25.96
N ASN A 171 -3.65 4.56 -24.79
CA ASN A 171 -5.01 5.02 -24.63
C ASN A 171 -5.03 6.56 -24.60
N PRO A 172 -5.85 7.23 -25.43
CA PRO A 172 -5.86 8.70 -25.53
C PRO A 172 -6.29 9.42 -24.23
N SER A 173 -7.00 8.74 -23.33
CA SER A 173 -7.35 9.28 -22.01
C SER A 173 -6.19 9.24 -21.00
N VAL A 174 -5.12 8.50 -21.30
CA VAL A 174 -3.99 8.32 -20.38
C VAL A 174 -2.85 9.23 -20.79
N LYS A 175 -2.40 10.07 -19.85
CA LYS A 175 -1.21 10.91 -20.01
C LYS A 175 -0.18 10.53 -18.95
N PRO A 176 1.09 10.26 -19.33
CA PRO A 176 2.13 10.07 -18.35
C PRO A 176 2.38 11.38 -17.59
N ILE A 177 2.49 11.30 -16.27
CA ILE A 177 2.79 12.44 -15.42
C ILE A 177 4.06 12.19 -14.62
N GLY A 178 4.81 13.26 -14.34
CA GLY A 178 5.98 13.23 -13.48
C GLY A 178 5.66 13.58 -12.03
N LEU A 179 6.70 13.65 -11.21
CA LEU A 179 6.59 13.92 -9.77
C LEU A 179 5.94 15.28 -9.45
N ALA A 180 6.20 16.33 -10.24
CA ALA A 180 5.64 17.66 -9.99
C ALA A 180 4.11 17.71 -10.10
N ALA A 181 3.55 17.05 -11.12
CA ALA A 181 2.10 16.95 -11.28
C ALA A 181 1.48 16.11 -10.16
N ARG A 182 2.13 14.99 -9.78
CA ARG A 182 1.72 14.18 -8.62
C ARG A 182 1.72 15.02 -7.33
N ASP A 183 2.75 15.84 -7.12
CA ASP A 183 2.87 16.67 -5.93
C ASP A 183 1.80 17.76 -5.87
N THR A 184 1.36 18.28 -7.02
CA THR A 184 0.22 19.21 -7.09
C THR A 184 -1.09 18.50 -6.70
N LEU A 185 -1.39 17.36 -7.33
CA LEU A 185 -2.65 16.63 -7.11
C LEU A 185 -2.82 16.17 -5.65
N ARG A 186 -1.76 15.59 -5.06
CA ARG A 186 -1.80 15.14 -3.66
C ARG A 186 -2.02 16.31 -2.71
N LEU A 187 -1.43 17.47 -3.01
CA LEU A 187 -1.54 18.67 -2.17
C LEU A 187 -2.96 19.24 -2.24
N GLU A 188 -3.55 19.28 -3.43
CA GLU A 188 -4.96 19.67 -3.63
C GLU A 188 -5.93 18.72 -2.90
N ALA A 189 -5.58 17.44 -2.80
CA ALA A 189 -6.32 16.42 -2.06
C ALA A 189 -6.03 16.42 -0.54
N GLY A 190 -5.10 17.25 -0.06
CA GLY A 190 -4.72 17.32 1.37
C GLY A 190 -3.93 16.11 1.87
N LEU A 191 -3.23 15.40 0.99
CA LEU A 191 -2.44 14.21 1.35
C LEU A 191 -1.00 14.58 1.71
N CYS A 192 -0.51 14.02 2.82
CA CYS A 192 0.83 14.28 3.36
C CYS A 192 1.92 13.59 2.53
N LEU A 193 3.07 14.24 2.36
CA LEU A 193 4.29 13.70 1.77
C LEU A 193 5.39 13.58 2.83
N TYR A 194 5.94 12.38 3.00
CA TYR A 194 7.07 12.16 3.90
C TYR A 194 8.30 13.00 3.52
N GLY A 195 8.91 13.64 4.51
CA GLY A 195 10.05 14.53 4.37
C GLY A 195 9.68 15.97 4.00
N SER A 196 8.41 16.25 3.66
CA SER A 196 7.88 17.60 3.45
C SER A 196 6.85 17.97 4.52
N ASP A 197 5.81 17.17 4.69
CA ASP A 197 4.70 17.46 5.60
C ASP A 197 4.75 16.63 6.89
N ILE A 198 5.34 15.44 6.82
CA ILE A 198 5.49 14.52 7.94
C ILE A 198 6.94 14.03 8.05
N SER A 199 7.39 13.84 9.28
CA SER A 199 8.73 13.35 9.60
C SER A 199 8.74 12.65 10.95
N GLU A 200 9.92 12.21 11.39
CA GLU A 200 10.14 11.62 12.71
C GLU A 200 9.89 12.62 13.87
N GLU A 201 9.81 13.92 13.58
CA GLU A 201 9.47 14.97 14.54
C GLU A 201 7.97 15.30 14.56
N THR A 202 7.20 14.76 13.62
CA THR A 202 5.77 15.03 13.48
C THR A 202 4.95 13.84 13.95
N THR A 203 4.00 14.07 14.83
CA THR A 203 3.03 13.06 15.25
C THR A 203 1.84 13.00 14.29
N PRO A 204 1.07 11.88 14.25
CA PRO A 204 -0.15 11.81 13.45
C PRO A 204 -1.18 12.89 13.79
N VAL A 205 -1.22 13.36 15.04
CA VAL A 205 -2.15 14.41 15.46
C VAL A 205 -1.75 15.76 14.85
N GLU A 206 -0.47 16.12 14.92
CA GLU A 206 0.05 17.37 14.32
C GLU A 206 -0.12 17.39 12.80
N ALA A 207 -0.01 16.22 12.16
CA ALA A 207 -0.21 16.04 10.72
C ALA A 207 -1.69 16.01 10.28
N SER A 208 -2.65 16.23 11.19
CA SER A 208 -4.10 16.06 10.91
C SER A 208 -4.49 14.65 10.45
N LEU A 209 -3.72 13.65 10.87
CA LEU A 209 -3.90 12.22 10.59
C LEU A 209 -4.46 11.44 11.79
N SER A 210 -5.11 12.12 12.76
CA SER A 210 -5.71 11.45 13.94
C SER A 210 -6.73 10.37 13.58
N TRP A 211 -7.31 10.43 12.37
CA TRP A 211 -8.23 9.43 11.85
C TRP A 211 -7.57 8.07 11.56
N LEU A 212 -6.24 8.01 11.47
CA LEU A 212 -5.46 6.77 11.36
C LEU A 212 -5.34 6.01 12.70
N ILE A 213 -5.60 6.68 13.82
CA ILE A 213 -5.40 6.10 15.15
C ILE A 213 -6.63 5.27 15.53
N CYS A 214 -6.44 3.96 15.65
CA CYS A 214 -7.50 3.08 16.15
C CYS A 214 -7.86 3.44 17.59
N LYS A 215 -9.17 3.60 17.85
CA LYS A 215 -9.72 3.92 19.17
C LYS A 215 -9.94 2.70 20.07
N PHE A 216 -9.94 1.50 19.50
CA PHE A 216 -10.32 0.25 20.18
C PHE A 216 -9.14 -0.70 20.36
N LYS A 217 -7.92 -0.25 20.05
CA LYS A 217 -6.73 -1.06 20.23
C LYS A 217 -6.43 -1.20 21.71
N ILE A 218 -6.75 -2.36 22.28
CA ILE A 218 -6.37 -2.72 23.64
C ILE A 218 -4.88 -3.04 23.59
N ILE A 219 -4.06 -2.03 23.82
CA ILE A 219 -2.69 -2.27 24.25
C ILE A 219 -2.83 -2.69 25.70
N ASP A 220 -2.37 -3.89 26.06
CA ASP A 220 -2.14 -4.24 27.46
C ASP A 220 -1.14 -3.21 28.00
N ILE A 221 -1.66 -2.15 28.61
CA ILE A 221 -0.84 -1.18 29.34
C ILE A 221 -0.30 -1.98 30.53
N PRO A 222 1.03 -2.23 30.61
CA PRO A 222 1.58 -2.89 31.77
C PRO A 222 1.18 -2.06 32.99
N ASN A 223 0.51 -2.69 33.95
CA ASN A 223 -0.03 -2.05 35.15
C ASN A 223 0.94 -0.99 35.69
N ILE A 224 0.49 0.28 35.68
CA ILE A 224 1.11 1.37 36.44
C ILE A 224 0.84 1.12 37.93
#